data_AF-V8NY21-F1
#
_entry.id   AF-V8NY21-F1
#
_cell.length_a   1.000
_cell.length_b   1.000
_cell.length_c   1.000
_cell.angle_alpha   90.00
_cell.angle_beta   90.00
_cell.angle_gamma   90.00
#
_symmetry.space_group_name_H-M   'P 1'
#
loop_
_entity.id
_entity.type
_entity.pdbx_description
1 polymer ?
#
loop_
_entity_poly.entity_id
_entity_poly.type
_entity_poly.pdbx_seq_one_letter_code
_entity_poly.pdbx_strand_id
1 'polypeptide(L)'
;MTVGHSNMTNARKVHVQVTIEGQTCRMEVDSGSYLSMVSWATIKRLIPDISQKQLKRQTLMLKDYQGNKIRILGIGQFRVTFKEYTRVLPLAIVDRDRPSLLGLE
;
A
#
# COMPACT_ATOMS: atom_id res chain seq x y z
N MET A 1 17.98 25.08 -23.60
CA MET A 1 16.66 25.44 -23.04
C MET A 1 15.77 24.23 -23.28
N THR A 2 15.48 23.40 -22.29
CA THR A 2 14.33 23.62 -21.39
C THR A 2 14.70 23.29 -19.94
N VAL A 3 14.30 24.20 -19.05
CA VAL A 3 14.58 24.22 -17.62
C VAL A 3 13.86 23.06 -16.92
N GLY A 4 14.62 22.21 -16.22
CA GLY A 4 14.08 21.30 -15.23
C GLY A 4 13.55 22.10 -14.05
N HIS A 5 12.24 22.20 -13.90
CA HIS A 5 11.62 22.69 -12.68
C HIS A 5 11.46 21.53 -11.70
N SER A 6 12.43 21.41 -10.81
CA SER A 6 12.34 20.69 -9.55
C SER A 6 11.45 21.47 -8.58
N ASN A 7 10.13 21.34 -8.69
CA ASN A 7 9.23 21.72 -7.60
C ASN A 7 9.25 20.63 -6.52
N MET A 8 10.33 20.61 -5.77
CA MET A 8 10.46 19.83 -4.55
C MET A 8 9.77 20.60 -3.42
N THR A 9 8.45 20.73 -3.49
CA THR A 9 7.67 20.97 -2.27
C THR A 9 7.86 19.74 -1.40
N ASN A 10 8.65 19.87 -0.34
CA ASN A 10 8.71 18.91 0.74
C ASN A 10 7.34 18.93 1.47
N ALA A 11 6.31 18.44 0.79
CA ALA A 11 5.03 18.15 1.39
C ALA A 11 5.31 17.06 2.41
N ARG A 12 5.19 17.39 3.70
CA ARG A 12 5.35 16.41 4.77
C ARG A 12 4.44 15.23 4.44
N LYS A 13 5.03 14.05 4.24
CA LYS A 13 4.30 12.81 4.01
C LYS A 13 3.30 12.60 5.15
N VAL A 14 2.02 12.67 4.84
CA VAL A 14 0.95 12.46 5.81
C VAL A 14 0.87 10.98 6.12
N HIS A 15 0.83 10.64 7.40
CA HIS A 15 0.68 9.26 7.84
C HIS A 15 -0.57 9.13 8.69
N VAL A 16 -1.25 8.00 8.55
CA VAL A 16 -2.40 7.61 9.37
C VAL A 16 -2.13 6.26 10.03
N GLN A 17 -2.69 6.05 11.22
CA GLN A 17 -2.80 4.72 11.81
C GLN A 17 -4.16 4.15 11.44
N VAL A 18 -4.13 2.98 10.80
CA VAL A 18 -5.30 2.14 10.57
C VAL A 18 -5.11 0.82 11.28
N THR A 19 -6.17 0.04 11.44
CA THR A 19 -6.02 -1.39 11.73
C THR A 19 -6.30 -2.20 10.48
N ILE A 20 -5.50 -3.23 10.23
CA ILE A 20 -5.71 -4.23 9.17
C ILE A 20 -5.89 -5.56 9.89
N GLU A 21 -7.07 -6.16 9.73
CA GLU A 21 -7.49 -7.33 10.50
C GLU A 21 -7.27 -7.17 12.01
N GLY A 22 -7.59 -5.97 12.52
CA GLY A 22 -7.45 -5.64 13.95
C GLY A 22 -6.02 -5.29 14.41
N GLN A 23 -5.01 -5.45 13.57
CA GLN A 23 -3.62 -5.11 13.91
C GLN A 23 -3.23 -3.72 13.37
N THR A 24 -2.56 -2.92 14.21
CA THR A 24 -2.22 -1.53 13.85
C THR A 24 -1.17 -1.48 12.73
N CYS A 25 -1.44 -0.70 11.70
CA CYS A 25 -0.55 -0.42 10.58
C CYS A 25 -0.46 1.10 10.36
N ARG A 26 0.77 1.64 10.36
CA ARG A 26 1.02 3.03 9.96
C ARG A 26 1.17 3.08 8.45
N MET A 27 0.34 3.87 7.78
CA MET A 27 0.34 4.00 6.33
C MET A 27 0.57 5.46 5.92
N GLU A 28 1.34 5.68 4.87
CA GLU A 28 1.47 6.96 4.21
C GLU A 28 0.24 7.18 3.31
N VAL A 29 -0.40 8.34 3.39
CA VAL A 29 -1.52 8.70 2.53
C VAL A 29 -0.97 9.10 1.16
N ASP A 30 -1.37 8.39 0.12
CA ASP A 30 -0.93 8.60 -1.25
C ASP A 30 -2.13 8.76 -2.19
N SER A 31 -2.61 10.00 -2.31
CA SER A 31 -3.71 10.34 -3.23
C SER A 31 -3.34 10.21 -4.71
N GLY A 32 -2.06 10.02 -5.04
CA GLY A 32 -1.62 9.74 -6.40
C GLY A 32 -1.76 8.26 -6.80
N SER A 33 -2.07 7.39 -5.84
CA SER A 33 -2.22 5.95 -6.05
C SER A 33 -3.68 5.52 -5.90
N TYR A 34 -4.19 4.76 -6.87
CA TYR A 34 -5.53 4.18 -6.78
C TYR A 34 -5.60 3.07 -5.72
N LEU A 35 -4.64 2.13 -5.74
CA LEU A 35 -4.61 0.99 -4.83
C LEU A 35 -3.80 1.29 -3.56
N SER A 36 -4.29 0.78 -2.44
CA SER A 36 -3.51 0.65 -1.22
C SER A 36 -2.53 -0.53 -1.30
N MET A 37 -1.34 -0.39 -0.74
CA MET A 37 -0.30 -1.43 -0.78
C MET A 37 0.45 -1.60 0.54
N VAL A 38 0.86 -2.84 0.81
CA VAL A 38 1.74 -3.20 1.92
C VAL A 38 2.78 -4.24 1.48
N SER A 39 3.94 -4.27 2.13
CA SER A 39 4.95 -5.30 1.85
C SER A 39 4.52 -6.68 2.39
N TRP A 40 5.06 -7.75 1.81
CA TRP A 40 4.86 -9.12 2.30
C TRP A 40 5.29 -9.25 3.76
N ALA A 41 6.43 -8.65 4.12
CA ALA A 41 6.90 -8.61 5.50
C ALA A 41 5.89 -7.93 6.43
N THR A 42 5.30 -6.82 5.99
CA THR A 42 4.27 -6.11 6.77
C THR A 42 3.03 -6.98 6.95
N ILE A 43 2.46 -7.55 5.88
CA ILE A 43 1.24 -8.35 6.03
C ILE A 43 1.48 -9.64 6.83
N LYS A 44 2.66 -10.25 6.73
CA LYS A 44 3.02 -11.41 7.58
C LYS A 44 3.16 -11.05 9.05
N ARG A 45 3.64 -9.84 9.38
CA ARG A 45 3.67 -9.37 10.77
C ARG A 45 2.27 -9.15 11.32
N LEU A 46 1.37 -8.59 10.51
CA LEU A 46 -0.01 -8.31 10.91
C LEU A 46 -0.86 -9.59 10.97
N ILE A 47 -0.62 -10.53 10.06
CA ILE A 47 -1.37 -11.77 9.95
C ILE A 47 -0.35 -12.92 9.76
N PRO A 48 0.22 -13.46 10.85
CA PRO A 48 1.27 -14.48 10.78
C PRO A 48 0.90 -15.72 9.96
N ASP A 49 -0.36 -16.10 9.94
CA ASP A 49 -0.83 -17.29 9.23
C ASP A 49 -1.14 -17.05 7.75
N ILE A 50 -1.04 -15.81 7.25
CA ILE A 50 -1.30 -15.54 5.84
C ILE A 50 -0.28 -16.27 4.95
N SER A 51 -0.79 -16.82 3.86
CA SER A 51 -0.03 -17.48 2.79
C SER A 51 -0.29 -16.78 1.47
N GLN A 52 0.71 -16.77 0.58
CA GLN A 52 0.56 -16.17 -0.76
C GLN A 52 -0.53 -16.87 -1.60
N LYS A 53 -0.86 -18.13 -1.28
CA LYS A 53 -1.93 -18.88 -1.95
C LYS A 53 -3.32 -18.29 -1.71
N GLN A 54 -3.50 -17.54 -0.63
CA GLN A 54 -4.76 -16.83 -0.32
C GLN A 54 -4.89 -15.51 -1.09
N LEU A 55 -3.82 -15.05 -1.74
CA LEU A 55 -3.84 -13.83 -2.54
C LEU A 55 -4.31 -14.14 -3.96
N LYS A 56 -5.17 -13.28 -4.50
CA LYS A 56 -5.57 -13.36 -5.90
C LYS A 56 -4.38 -12.98 -6.77
N ARG A 57 -3.98 -13.88 -7.68
CA ARG A 57 -3.01 -13.57 -8.73
C ARG A 57 -3.56 -12.46 -9.61
N GLN A 58 -2.71 -11.49 -9.91
CA GLN A 58 -3.10 -10.30 -10.65
C GLN A 58 -2.10 -10.05 -11.77
N THR A 59 -2.60 -9.61 -12.92
CA THR A 59 -1.79 -9.15 -14.06
C THR A 59 -1.45 -7.66 -13.96
N LEU A 60 -1.98 -6.97 -12.95
CA LEU A 60 -1.72 -5.56 -12.67
C LEU A 60 -0.22 -5.35 -12.40
N MET A 61 0.32 -4.28 -12.99
CA MET A 61 1.70 -3.86 -12.82
C MET A 61 1.73 -2.49 -12.17
N LEU A 62 2.13 -2.44 -10.91
CA LEU A 62 2.37 -1.17 -10.23
C LEU A 62 3.71 -0.60 -10.69
N LYS A 63 3.78 0.73 -10.77
CA LYS A 63 5.01 1.47 -11.01
C LYS A 63 5.16 2.52 -9.92
N ASP A 64 6.40 2.79 -9.52
CA ASP A 64 6.67 3.98 -8.72
C ASP A 64 6.67 5.24 -9.61
N TYR A 65 6.77 6.40 -8.97
CA TYR A 65 6.80 7.71 -9.64
C TYR A 65 7.96 7.87 -10.65
N GLN A 66 9.02 7.09 -10.52
CA GLN A 66 10.15 7.09 -11.46
C GLN A 66 9.93 6.11 -12.62
N GLY A 67 8.78 5.43 -12.65
CA GLY A 67 8.41 4.45 -13.66
C GLY A 67 8.95 3.04 -13.41
N ASN A 68 9.63 2.79 -12.28
CA ASN A 68 10.16 1.47 -11.98
C ASN A 68 9.04 0.51 -11.62
N LYS A 69 9.11 -0.70 -12.15
CA LYS A 69 8.12 -1.75 -11.89
C LYS A 69 8.19 -2.20 -10.42
N ILE A 70 7.03 -2.30 -9.79
CA ILE A 70 6.85 -2.86 -8.47
C ILE A 70 6.28 -4.26 -8.64
N ARG A 71 6.98 -5.26 -8.10
CA ARG A 71 6.53 -6.65 -8.12
C ARG A 71 5.40 -6.84 -7.12
N ILE A 72 4.21 -7.12 -7.63
CA ILE A 72 3.03 -7.51 -6.85
C ILE A 72 3.03 -9.03 -6.71
N LEU A 73 2.84 -9.52 -5.49
CA LEU A 73 2.69 -10.94 -5.17
C LEU A 73 1.23 -11.40 -5.32
N GLY A 74 0.30 -10.49 -5.03
CA GLY A 74 -1.13 -10.66 -5.27
C GLY A 74 -1.94 -9.57 -4.59
N ILE A 75 -3.27 -9.67 -4.72
CA ILE A 75 -4.21 -8.79 -4.02
C ILE A 75 -5.04 -9.62 -3.05
N GLY A 76 -5.15 -9.17 -1.81
CA GLY A 76 -6.04 -9.74 -0.80
C GLY A 76 -7.12 -8.75 -0.39
N GLN A 77 -8.22 -9.27 0.16
CA GLN A 77 -9.29 -8.46 0.75
C GLN A 77 -9.12 -8.47 2.26
N PHE A 78 -9.03 -7.29 2.87
CA PHE A 78 -8.74 -7.16 4.29
C PHE A 78 -9.70 -6.17 4.95
N ARG A 79 -10.12 -6.48 6.18
CA ARG A 79 -10.84 -5.54 7.03
C ARG A 79 -9.89 -4.44 7.48
N VAL A 80 -10.12 -3.24 6.98
CA VAL A 80 -9.39 -2.02 7.33
C VAL A 80 -10.29 -1.12 8.17
N THR A 81 -9.76 -0.65 9.31
CA THR A 81 -10.48 0.28 10.20
C THR A 81 -9.69 1.56 10.37
N PHE A 82 -10.35 2.70 10.16
CA PHE A 82 -9.84 4.03 10.49
C PHE A 82 -10.85 4.73 11.41
N LYS A 83 -10.45 4.96 12.66
CA LYS A 83 -11.36 5.42 13.73
C LYS A 83 -12.58 4.49 13.82
N GLU A 84 -13.80 5.03 13.72
CA GLU A 84 -15.07 4.29 13.71
C GLU A 84 -15.43 3.64 12.36
N TYR A 85 -14.70 3.95 11.28
CA TYR A 85 -15.03 3.47 9.93
C TYR A 85 -14.31 2.16 9.62
N THR A 86 -15.08 1.11 9.34
CA THR A 86 -14.56 -0.20 8.94
C THR A 86 -15.04 -0.57 7.54
N ARG A 87 -14.13 -0.96 6.65
CA ARG A 87 -14.46 -1.54 5.34
C ARG A 87 -13.55 -2.71 5.01
N VAL A 88 -14.02 -3.60 4.14
CA VAL A 88 -13.15 -4.58 3.47
C VAL A 88 -12.59 -3.91 2.23
N LEU A 89 -11.27 -3.76 2.16
CA LEU A 89 -10.56 -3.10 1.06
C LEU A 89 -9.56 -4.06 0.41
N PRO A 90 -9.35 -3.95 -0.92
CA PRO A 90 -8.26 -4.63 -1.58
C PRO A 90 -6.91 -4.02 -1.16
N LEU A 91 -5.97 -4.87 -0.74
CA LEU A 91 -4.57 -4.48 -0.53
C LEU A 91 -3.68 -5.22 -1.52
N ALA A 92 -2.88 -4.46 -2.27
CA ALA A 92 -1.81 -5.00 -3.09
C ALA A 92 -0.62 -5.39 -2.20
N ILE A 93 -0.24 -6.67 -2.26
CA ILE A 93 0.88 -7.19 -1.48
C ILE A 93 2.12 -7.21 -2.36
N VAL A 94 3.20 -6.56 -1.92
CA VAL A 94 4.43 -6.42 -2.71
C VAL A 94 5.62 -7.13 -2.06
N ASP A 95 6.56 -7.60 -2.88
CA ASP A 95 7.69 -8.45 -2.46
C ASP A 95 8.77 -7.69 -1.67
N ARG A 96 9.04 -6.45 -2.08
CA ARG A 96 10.10 -5.61 -1.49
C ARG A 96 9.60 -4.94 -0.20
N ASP A 97 10.51 -4.71 0.73
CA ASP A 97 10.21 -3.85 1.88
C ASP A 97 10.06 -2.41 1.40
N ARG A 98 8.80 -1.97 1.32
CA ARG A 98 8.37 -0.68 0.84
C ARG A 98 7.40 -0.10 1.87
N PRO A 99 7.32 1.24 2.00
CA PRO A 99 6.33 1.89 2.85
C PRO A 99 4.93 1.37 2.55
N SER A 100 4.11 1.23 3.58
CA SER A 100 2.69 0.96 3.42
C SER A 100 2.00 2.22 2.92
N LEU A 101 1.27 2.13 1.82
CA LEU A 101 0.59 3.26 1.18
C LEU A 101 -0.92 3.07 1.21
N LEU A 102 -1.64 4.11 1.61
CA LEU A 102 -3.08 4.19 1.56
C LEU A 102 -3.47 4.98 0.30
N GLY A 103 -4.04 4.28 -0.67
CA GLY A 103 -4.54 4.84 -1.92
C GLY A 103 -5.97 5.37 -1.80
N LEU A 104 -6.60 5.60 -2.96
CA LEU A 104 -7.95 6.19 -3.06
C LEU A 104 -9.12 5.21 -2.83
N GLU A 105 -8.91 3.89 -2.97
CA GLU A 105 -9.96 2.88 -2.76
C GLU A 105 -10.44 2.73 -1.31
#